data_AF-A0A285KBY5-F1
#
_entry.id   AF-A0A285KBY5-F1
#
_cell.length_a   1.000
_cell.length_b   1.000
_cell.length_c   1.000
_cell.angle_alpha   90.00
_cell.angle_beta   90.00
_cell.angle_gamma   90.00
#
_symmetry.space_group_name_H-M   'P 1'
#
loop_
_entity.id
_entity.type
_entity.pdbx_description
1 polymer ?
#
loop_
_entity_poly.entity_id
_entity_poly.type
_entity_poly.pdbx_seq_one_letter_code
_entity_poly.pdbx_strand_id
1 'polypeptide(L)'
;MRNHEPVCVVHPGREPLSLGGVEQHVRVVYAEPSLPLLSPPRFECHPVILLGHASGGPIVLRFALEHPGSVAGLVLYSPAADEEDLSALNLPTLIVTGAHDAVCSPSRAARLHGRIRGSALLVLPGSGSKAHLSQPVPFTGAVSEFIELVTDAT
;
A
#
# COMPACT_ATOMS: atom_id res chain seq x y z
N MET A 1 27.98 -2.37 -3.87
CA MET A 1 26.66 -2.52 -3.25
C MET A 1 26.24 -1.14 -2.79
N ARG A 2 25.32 -0.47 -3.50
CA ARG A 2 24.89 0.87 -3.11
C ARG A 2 23.82 0.69 -2.03
N ASN A 3 24.08 1.22 -0.84
CA ASN A 3 23.07 1.35 0.20
C ASN A 3 21.93 2.20 -0.37
N HIS A 4 20.78 1.59 -0.64
CA HIS A 4 19.57 2.32 -0.93
C HIS A 4 19.01 2.81 0.39
N GLU A 5 19.33 4.04 0.79
CA GLU A 5 18.71 4.63 1.99
C GLU A 5 17.18 4.61 1.82
N PRO A 6 16.41 4.02 2.74
CA PRO A 6 14.96 4.02 2.66
C PRO A 6 14.44 5.45 2.82
N VAL A 7 13.79 5.97 1.78
CA VAL A 7 13.02 7.21 1.88
C VAL A 7 11.62 6.77 2.23
N CYS A 8 11.42 6.58 3.53
CA CYS A 8 10.10 6.48 4.12
C CYS A 8 9.56 7.91 4.13
N VAL A 9 8.59 8.25 3.27
CA VAL A 9 7.87 9.51 3.38
C VAL A 9 6.84 9.32 4.48
N VAL A 10 7.33 9.38 5.72
CA VAL A 10 6.51 9.37 6.93
C VAL A 10 6.00 10.78 7.13
N HIS A 11 4.69 10.92 7.30
CA HIS A 11 4.11 12.17 7.72
C HIS A 11 4.76 12.65 9.03
N PRO A 12 5.11 13.94 9.18
CA PRO A 12 5.64 14.46 10.44
C PRO A 12 4.66 14.22 11.59
N GLY A 13 5.07 13.48 12.62
CA GLY A 13 4.25 13.18 13.80
C GLY A 13 3.53 11.81 13.78
N ARG A 14 3.80 10.94 12.82
CA ARG A 14 3.43 9.51 12.86
C ARG A 14 4.72 8.69 12.96
N GLU A 15 4.74 7.65 13.77
CA GLU A 15 5.84 6.70 13.72
C GLU A 15 5.74 5.85 12.44
N PRO A 16 6.87 5.54 11.77
CA PRO A 16 6.87 4.61 10.64
C PRO A 16 6.28 3.26 11.06
N LEU A 17 5.60 2.57 10.15
CA LEU A 17 5.24 1.17 10.38
C LEU A 17 6.53 0.38 10.56
N SER A 18 6.66 -0.32 11.68
CA SER A 18 7.73 -1.30 11.86
C SER A 18 7.38 -2.54 11.04
N LEU A 19 8.10 -2.80 9.94
CA LEU A 19 7.89 -3.95 9.06
C LEU A 19 8.91 -5.07 9.32
N GLY A 20 9.58 -5.05 10.48
CA GLY A 20 10.54 -6.09 10.85
C GLY A 20 11.84 -6.07 10.04
N GLY A 21 12.23 -4.92 9.48
CA GLY A 21 13.49 -4.72 8.77
C GLY A 21 13.37 -4.69 7.24
N VAL A 22 12.24 -5.14 6.66
CA VAL A 22 12.02 -5.07 5.21
C VAL A 22 11.89 -3.64 4.70
N GLU A 23 11.54 -2.69 5.57
CA GLU A 23 11.48 -1.27 5.24
C GLU A 23 12.82 -0.68 4.77
N GLN A 24 13.94 -1.39 5.00
CA GLN A 24 15.27 -1.01 4.50
C GLN A 24 15.43 -1.27 2.98
N HIS A 25 14.58 -2.11 2.41
CA HIS A 25 14.64 -2.53 1.00
C HIS A 25 13.54 -1.91 0.15
N VAL A 26 12.62 -1.15 0.76
CA VAL A 26 11.48 -0.54 0.08
C VAL A 26 11.26 0.91 0.49
N ARG A 27 10.71 1.71 -0.42
CA ARG A 27 10.34 3.11 -0.14
C ARG A 27 8.85 3.21 0.16
N VAL A 28 8.49 3.27 1.43
CA VAL A 28 7.11 3.43 1.90
C VAL A 28 6.67 4.88 1.79
N VAL A 29 5.59 5.15 1.06
CA VAL A 29 4.96 6.48 0.99
C VAL A 29 3.59 6.42 1.65
N TYR A 30 3.38 7.25 2.67
CA TYR A 30 2.06 7.48 3.26
C TYR A 30 1.42 8.69 2.61
N ALA A 31 0.22 8.53 2.05
CA ALA A 31 -0.55 9.61 1.47
C ALA A 31 -1.79 9.93 2.31
N GLU A 32 -2.07 11.21 2.54
CA GLU A 32 -3.29 11.74 3.17
C GLU A 32 -3.88 12.84 2.26
N PRO A 33 -5.21 13.09 2.29
CA PRO A 33 -5.91 13.93 1.31
C PRO A 33 -5.54 15.41 1.36
N SER A 34 -4.83 15.86 2.41
CA SER A 34 -4.36 17.23 2.58
C SER A 34 -3.00 17.51 1.93
N LEU A 35 -2.28 16.49 1.45
CA LEU A 35 -1.15 16.71 0.57
C LEU A 35 -1.63 16.57 -0.87
N PRO A 36 -1.67 17.67 -1.63
CA PRO A 36 -1.49 17.52 -3.06
C PRO A 36 -0.13 16.82 -3.22
N LEU A 37 -0.07 15.73 -3.98
CA LEU A 37 1.18 15.28 -4.59
C LEU A 37 1.60 16.37 -5.60
N LEU A 38 1.95 17.56 -5.11
CA LEU A 38 2.21 18.78 -5.89
C LEU A 38 3.52 18.68 -6.66
N SER A 39 4.33 17.65 -6.39
CA SER A 39 5.43 17.20 -7.23
C SER A 39 5.76 15.75 -6.83
N PRO A 40 5.86 14.80 -7.77
CA PRO A 40 6.36 13.48 -7.45
C PRO A 40 7.78 13.65 -6.88
N PRO A 41 8.15 12.97 -5.79
CA PRO A 41 9.55 12.87 -5.43
C PRO A 41 10.32 12.36 -6.66
N ARG A 42 11.42 13.00 -7.04
CA ARG A 42 12.27 12.47 -8.11
C ARG A 42 12.95 11.22 -7.57
N PHE A 43 12.41 10.06 -7.91
CA PHE A 43 12.98 8.77 -7.51
C PHE A 43 14.14 8.43 -8.44
N GLU A 44 15.38 8.58 -7.97
CA GLU A 44 16.60 8.35 -8.77
C GLU A 44 16.91 6.87 -9.06
N CYS A 45 16.15 5.93 -8.50
CA CYS A 45 16.42 4.50 -8.63
C CYS A 45 15.15 3.65 -8.47
N HIS A 46 14.88 2.82 -9.50
CA HIS A 46 14.08 1.57 -9.63
C HIS A 46 12.75 1.45 -8.82
N PRO A 47 11.74 0.73 -9.34
CA PRO A 47 10.34 1.02 -9.01
C PRO A 47 9.99 0.87 -7.52
N VAL A 48 9.14 1.77 -6.97
CA VAL A 48 8.84 1.91 -5.53
C VAL A 48 7.56 1.18 -5.10
N ILE A 49 7.44 0.78 -3.83
CA ILE A 49 6.21 0.16 -3.28
C ILE A 49 5.43 1.16 -2.42
N LEU A 50 4.19 1.47 -2.76
CA LEU A 50 3.39 2.50 -2.06
C LEU A 50 2.37 1.89 -1.09
N LEU A 51 2.16 2.53 0.06
CA LEU A 51 1.23 2.08 1.10
C LEU A 51 0.10 3.11 1.29
N GLY A 52 -1.14 2.74 0.96
CA GLY A 52 -2.33 3.60 1.12
C GLY A 52 -3.25 3.12 2.23
N HIS A 53 -3.41 3.92 3.29
CA HIS A 53 -4.41 3.69 4.34
C HIS A 53 -5.68 4.50 4.07
N ALA A 54 -6.87 3.89 4.07
CA ALA A 54 -8.13 4.65 4.00
C ALA A 54 -8.14 5.70 2.87
N SER A 55 -8.11 6.99 3.23
CA SER A 55 -8.04 8.15 2.33
C SER A 55 -6.76 8.21 1.49
N GLY A 56 -5.68 7.57 1.93
CA GLY A 56 -4.45 7.40 1.17
C GLY A 56 -4.57 6.38 0.03
N GLY A 57 -5.57 5.50 0.07
CA GLY A 57 -5.81 4.50 -0.98
C GLY A 57 -5.99 5.11 -2.37
N PRO A 58 -6.96 6.03 -2.57
CA PRO A 58 -7.14 6.75 -3.83
C PRO A 58 -5.88 7.49 -4.29
N ILE A 59 -5.10 8.03 -3.35
CA ILE A 59 -3.91 8.83 -3.69
C ILE A 59 -2.81 7.95 -4.30
N VAL A 60 -2.50 6.81 -3.68
CA VAL A 60 -1.47 5.89 -4.21
C VAL A 60 -1.94 5.16 -5.47
N LEU A 61 -3.24 4.89 -5.60
CA LEU A 61 -3.84 4.33 -6.82
C LEU A 61 -3.68 5.29 -8.00
N ARG A 62 -4.08 6.55 -7.81
CA ARG A 62 -3.93 7.60 -8.82
C ARG A 62 -2.46 7.82 -9.20
N PHE A 63 -1.56 7.86 -8.21
CA PHE A 63 -0.13 7.98 -8.49
C PHE A 63 0.38 6.82 -9.37
N ALA A 64 -0.03 5.58 -9.07
CA ALA A 64 0.36 4.42 -9.85
C ALA A 64 -0.23 4.43 -11.28
N LEU A 65 -1.45 4.94 -11.45
CA LEU A 65 -2.06 5.15 -12.77
C LEU A 65 -1.33 6.24 -13.59
N GLU A 66 -0.92 7.33 -12.94
CA GLU A 66 -0.19 8.43 -13.58
C GLU A 66 1.28 8.09 -13.86
N HIS A 67 1.86 7.11 -13.13
CA HIS A 67 3.28 6.76 -13.17
C HIS A 67 3.54 5.23 -13.17
N PRO A 68 3.03 4.46 -14.15
CA PRO A 68 3.09 2.99 -14.13
C PRO A 68 4.50 2.40 -14.19
N GLY A 69 5.50 3.14 -14.69
CA GLY A 69 6.90 2.70 -14.72
C GLY A 69 7.69 2.99 -13.43
N SER A 70 7.10 3.72 -12.49
CA SER A 70 7.76 4.15 -11.26
C SER A 70 7.35 3.34 -10.05
N VAL A 71 6.28 2.54 -10.13
CA VAL A 71 5.68 1.81 -8.99
C VAL A 71 5.82 0.30 -9.22
N ALA A 72 6.49 -0.38 -8.29
CA ALA A 72 6.71 -1.82 -8.30
C ALA A 72 5.52 -2.58 -7.70
N GLY A 73 4.83 -1.97 -6.73
CA GLY A 73 3.71 -2.60 -6.06
C GLY A 73 2.90 -1.63 -5.20
N LEU A 74 1.69 -2.04 -4.87
CA LEU A 74 0.79 -1.29 -3.98
C LEU A 74 0.37 -2.15 -2.77
N VAL A 75 0.28 -1.52 -1.61
CA VAL A 75 -0.35 -2.08 -0.42
C VAL A 75 -1.46 -1.14 0.03
N LEU A 76 -2.70 -1.60 -0.04
CA LEU A 76 -3.90 -0.85 0.30
C LEU A 76 -4.49 -1.44 1.58
N TYR A 77 -4.54 -0.70 2.67
CA TYR A 77 -5.09 -1.21 3.93
C TYR A 77 -6.23 -0.35 4.45
N SER A 78 -7.34 -1.01 4.75
CA SER A 78 -8.64 -0.37 4.99
C SER A 78 -8.98 0.69 3.92
N PRO A 79 -8.93 0.39 2.60
CA PRO A 79 -8.95 1.42 1.57
C PRO A 79 -10.35 2.00 1.31
N ALA A 80 -10.42 3.33 1.15
CA ALA A 80 -11.62 4.05 0.73
C ALA A 80 -11.58 4.34 -0.79
N ALA A 81 -11.57 3.29 -1.62
CA ALA A 81 -11.47 3.42 -3.08
C ALA A 81 -12.61 2.66 -3.78
N ASP A 82 -13.58 3.37 -4.35
CA ASP A 82 -14.75 2.74 -4.97
C ASP A 82 -15.04 3.15 -6.43
N GLU A 83 -14.34 4.14 -7.01
CA GLU A 83 -14.87 4.84 -8.20
C GLU A 83 -13.87 5.09 -9.36
N GLU A 84 -12.65 4.58 -9.29
CA GLU A 84 -11.70 4.71 -10.42
C GLU A 84 -11.71 3.48 -11.35
N ASP A 85 -11.46 3.71 -12.65
CA ASP A 85 -11.15 2.63 -13.59
C ASP A 85 -9.72 2.13 -13.33
N LEU A 86 -9.63 1.01 -12.64
CA LEU A 86 -8.35 0.40 -12.24
C LEU A 86 -7.88 -0.67 -13.23
N SER A 87 -8.54 -0.84 -14.38
CA SER A 87 -8.20 -1.86 -15.37
C SER A 87 -6.81 -1.66 -15.99
N ALA A 88 -6.29 -0.44 -15.94
CA ALA A 88 -4.95 -0.10 -16.41
C ALA A 88 -3.84 -0.48 -15.42
N LEU A 89 -4.16 -0.74 -14.15
CA LEU A 89 -3.16 -1.18 -13.16
C LEU A 89 -2.77 -2.64 -13.42
N ASN A 90 -1.51 -2.84 -13.83
CA ASN A 90 -0.91 -4.14 -14.07
C ASN A 90 0.32 -4.35 -13.19
N LEU A 91 0.18 -4.11 -11.89
CA LEU A 91 1.24 -4.26 -10.91
C LEU A 91 0.77 -5.09 -9.71
N PRO A 92 1.67 -5.80 -9.03
CA PRO A 92 1.36 -6.50 -7.79
C PRO A 92 0.67 -5.58 -6.77
N THR A 93 -0.45 -6.01 -6.22
CA THR A 93 -1.20 -5.21 -5.24
C THR A 93 -1.67 -6.08 -4.08
N LEU A 94 -1.33 -5.72 -2.85
CA LEU A 94 -1.90 -6.32 -1.64
C LEU A 94 -3.02 -5.43 -1.09
N ILE A 95 -4.20 -6.00 -0.84
CA ILE A 95 -5.31 -5.34 -0.16
C ILE A 95 -5.49 -5.99 1.21
N VAL A 96 -5.50 -5.21 2.28
CA VAL A 96 -5.70 -5.69 3.65
C VAL A 96 -6.91 -4.99 4.27
N THR A 97 -7.82 -5.72 4.89
CA THR A 97 -8.93 -5.12 5.66
C THR A 97 -9.25 -5.95 6.90
N GLY A 98 -9.92 -5.34 7.88
CA GLY A 98 -10.45 -6.04 9.04
C GLY A 98 -11.84 -6.63 8.75
N ALA A 99 -12.13 -7.84 9.25
CA ALA A 99 -13.44 -8.47 9.10
C ALA A 99 -14.61 -7.66 9.71
N HIS A 100 -14.31 -6.81 10.69
CA HIS A 100 -15.27 -5.94 11.38
C HIS A 100 -15.14 -4.47 10.96
N ASP A 101 -14.46 -4.17 9.85
CA ASP A 101 -14.40 -2.81 9.33
C ASP A 101 -15.77 -2.39 8.79
N ALA A 102 -16.41 -1.43 9.48
CA ALA A 102 -17.71 -0.91 9.06
C ALA A 102 -17.60 0.09 7.89
N VAL A 103 -16.43 0.71 7.71
CA VAL A 103 -16.21 1.78 6.72
C VAL A 103 -15.59 1.21 5.45
N CYS A 104 -14.46 0.50 5.56
CA CYS A 104 -13.78 -0.16 4.45
C CYS A 104 -14.01 -1.67 4.51
N SER A 105 -15.29 -2.05 4.53
CA SER A 105 -15.75 -3.41 4.79
C SER A 105 -15.13 -4.47 3.87
N PRO A 106 -15.09 -5.74 4.29
CA PRO A 106 -14.61 -6.85 3.46
C PRO A 106 -15.27 -6.90 2.08
N SER A 107 -16.56 -6.56 2.00
CA SER A 107 -17.29 -6.48 0.73
C SER A 107 -16.76 -5.38 -0.19
N ARG A 108 -16.34 -4.23 0.35
CA ARG A 108 -15.73 -3.13 -0.40
C ARG A 108 -14.32 -3.50 -0.85
N ALA A 109 -13.52 -4.10 0.03
CA ALA A 109 -12.19 -4.60 -0.31
C ALA A 109 -12.24 -5.72 -1.38
N ALA A 110 -13.23 -6.61 -1.33
CA ALA A 110 -13.46 -7.64 -2.34
C ALA A 110 -13.85 -7.05 -3.70
N ARG A 111 -14.64 -5.98 -3.73
CA ARG A 111 -14.96 -5.26 -4.97
C ARG A 111 -13.72 -4.61 -5.58
N LEU A 112 -12.86 -4.01 -4.74
CA LEU A 112 -11.59 -3.44 -5.17
C LEU A 112 -10.64 -4.53 -5.73
N HIS A 113 -10.52 -5.65 -5.03
CA HIS A 113 -9.74 -6.82 -5.47
C HIS A 113 -10.19 -7.32 -6.85
N GLY A 114 -11.50 -7.42 -7.08
CA GLY A 114 -12.04 -7.82 -8.39
C GLY A 114 -11.75 -6.85 -9.54
N ARG A 115 -11.31 -5.61 -9.25
CA ARG A 115 -10.98 -4.60 -10.26
C ARG A 115 -9.48 -4.47 -10.53
N ILE A 116 -8.63 -4.88 -9.60
CA ILE A 116 -7.18 -4.83 -9.75
C ILE A 116 -6.67 -6.23 -10.10
N ARG A 117 -6.30 -6.44 -11.37
CA ARG A 117 -5.76 -7.72 -11.83
C ARG A 117 -4.47 -8.04 -11.08
N GLY A 118 -4.34 -9.29 -10.64
CA GLY A 118 -3.13 -9.74 -9.92
C GLY A 118 -3.03 -9.22 -8.49
N SER A 119 -4.09 -8.62 -7.95
CA SER A 119 -4.12 -8.26 -6.53
C SER A 119 -4.34 -9.48 -5.63
N ALA A 120 -3.89 -9.40 -4.39
CA ALA A 120 -4.20 -10.31 -3.31
C ALA A 120 -5.08 -9.61 -2.26
N LEU A 121 -5.98 -10.34 -1.62
CA LEU A 121 -6.84 -9.81 -0.56
C LEU A 121 -6.64 -10.60 0.74
N LEU A 122 -6.26 -9.89 1.80
CA LEU A 122 -6.16 -10.39 3.17
C LEU A 122 -7.26 -9.76 4.03
N VAL A 123 -8.11 -10.60 4.62
CA VAL A 123 -9.11 -10.19 5.61
C VAL A 123 -8.67 -10.67 6.98
N LEU A 124 -8.43 -9.74 7.91
CA LEU A 124 -8.01 -10.05 9.27
C LEU A 124 -9.25 -10.30 10.16
N PRO A 125 -9.49 -11.55 10.63
CA PRO A 125 -10.78 -11.97 11.20
C PRO A 125 -11.16 -11.28 12.53
N GLY A 126 -10.19 -10.80 13.30
CA GLY A 126 -10.39 -10.14 14.60
C GLY A 126 -10.21 -8.61 14.59
N SER A 127 -10.26 -7.96 13.44
CA SER A 127 -9.94 -6.53 13.31
C SER A 127 -11.05 -5.71 12.68
N GLY A 128 -11.16 -4.44 13.10
CA GLY A 128 -11.90 -3.39 12.39
C GLY A 128 -10.98 -2.54 11.50
N SER A 129 -11.35 -1.28 11.26
CA SER A 129 -10.63 -0.37 10.33
C SER A 129 -9.17 -0.08 10.71
N LYS A 130 -8.78 -0.35 11.96
CA LYS A 130 -7.40 -0.24 12.43
C LYS A 130 -6.72 -1.61 12.50
N ALA A 131 -6.85 -2.39 11.43
CA ALA A 131 -6.29 -3.75 11.36
C ALA A 131 -4.78 -3.80 11.63
N HIS A 132 -4.03 -2.84 11.08
CA HIS A 132 -2.60 -2.68 11.30
C HIS A 132 -2.18 -2.42 12.77
N LEU A 133 -3.06 -1.84 13.61
CA LEU A 133 -2.78 -1.60 15.03
C LEU A 133 -3.30 -2.71 15.94
N SER A 134 -4.45 -3.28 15.60
CA SER A 134 -5.09 -4.33 16.40
C SER A 134 -4.45 -5.70 16.19
N GLN A 135 -3.92 -5.95 14.99
CA GLN A 135 -3.25 -7.19 14.63
C GLN A 135 -1.96 -6.86 13.85
N PRO A 136 -0.95 -6.27 14.53
CA PRO A 136 0.27 -5.81 13.88
C PRO A 136 1.07 -6.97 13.29
N VAL A 137 1.20 -8.10 14.00
CA VAL A 137 1.99 -9.27 13.55
C VAL A 137 1.49 -9.85 12.21
N PRO A 138 0.21 -10.21 12.03
CA PRO A 138 -0.24 -10.72 10.74
C PRO A 138 -0.28 -9.64 9.66
N PHE A 139 -0.49 -8.37 10.02
CA PHE A 139 -0.39 -7.27 9.06
C PHE A 139 1.03 -7.10 8.53
N THR A 140 2.03 -6.99 9.41
CA THR A 140 3.42 -6.78 9.02
C THR A 140 3.96 -8.00 8.28
N GLY A 141 3.66 -9.21 8.73
CA GLY A 141 4.05 -10.44 8.04
C GLY A 141 3.58 -10.48 6.58
N ALA A 142 2.31 -10.14 6.33
CA ALA A 142 1.77 -10.10 4.97
C ALA A 142 2.40 -9.00 4.10
N VAL A 143 2.68 -7.83 4.68
CA VAL A 143 3.36 -6.74 3.97
C VAL A 143 4.80 -7.12 3.63
N SER A 144 5.52 -7.76 4.56
CA SER A 144 6.89 -8.23 4.35
C SER A 144 6.96 -9.32 3.26
N GLU A 145 6.08 -10.32 3.31
CA GLU A 145 5.99 -11.36 2.29
C GLU A 145 5.67 -10.77 0.90
N PHE A 146 4.76 -9.79 0.85
CA PHE A 146 4.44 -9.10 -0.39
C PHE A 146 5.63 -8.31 -0.94
N ILE A 147 6.39 -7.63 -0.06
CA ILE A 147 7.58 -6.89 -0.46
C ILE A 147 8.62 -7.84 -1.08
N GLU A 148 8.90 -8.95 -0.40
CA GLU A 148 9.86 -9.96 -0.88
C GLU A 148 9.45 -10.50 -2.26
N LEU A 149 8.17 -10.84 -2.44
CA LEU A 149 7.62 -11.31 -3.71
C LEU A 149 7.85 -10.30 -4.86
N VAL A 150 7.65 -9.01 -4.59
CA VAL A 150 7.78 -7.96 -5.59
C VAL A 150 9.25 -7.69 -5.90
N THR A 151 10.13 -7.71 -4.89
CA THR A 151 11.56 -7.48 -5.06
C THR A 151 12.29 -8.64 -5.74
N ASP A 152 11.89 -9.89 -5.50
CA ASP A 152 12.49 -11.06 -6.17
C ASP A 152 12.05 -11.21 -7.64
N ALA A 153 10.91 -10.62 -8.01
CA ALA A 153 10.38 -10.67 -9.37
C ALA A 153 10.97 -9.60 -10.31
N THR A 154 11.81 -8.70 -9.81
CA THR A 154 12.37 -7.54 -10.54
C THR A 154 13.87 -7.68 -10.77
#